data_AF-A0A9W8UGU0-F1
#
_entry.id   AF-A0A9W8UGU0-F1
#
_cell.length_a   1.000
_cell.length_b   1.000
_cell.length_c   1.000
_cell.angle_alpha   90.00
_cell.angle_beta   90.00
_cell.angle_gamma   90.00
#
_symmetry.space_group_name_H-M   'P 1'
#
loop_
_entity.id
_entity.type
_entity.pdbx_description
1 polymer ?
#
loop_
_entity_poly.entity_id
_entity_poly.type
_entity_poly.pdbx_seq_one_letter_code
_entity_poly.pdbx_strand_id
1 'polypeptide(L)' 'MTGLRVLTRDICRAQDWGCKFAVARDHRVEKAFCIQLLRCMLSYDPLQRPTADEVFGSDWVVKWAMNDFERSCSREEK' A
#
# COMPACT_ATOMS: atom_id res chain seq x y z
N MET A 1 34.20 11.74 20.03
CA MET A 1 33.66 10.73 19.09
C MET A 1 32.19 10.46 19.41
N THR A 2 31.32 11.45 19.22
CA THR A 2 29.89 11.36 19.56
C THR A 2 29.15 12.36 18.69
N GLY A 3 28.73 11.95 17.49
CA GLY A 3 28.08 12.88 16.57
C GLY A 3 27.47 12.28 15.31
N LEU A 4 27.17 10.98 15.29
CA LEU A 4 26.58 10.33 14.10
C LEU A 4 25.51 9.29 14.48
N ARG A 5 24.62 9.63 15.41
CA ARG A 5 23.52 8.74 15.84
C ARG A 5 22.16 9.42 15.99
N VAL A 6 21.96 10.60 15.38
CA VAL A 6 20.72 11.39 15.52
C VAL A 6 20.19 11.87 14.15
N LEU A 7 20.13 10.99 13.15
CA LEU A 7 19.48 11.34 11.87
C LEU A 7 18.57 10.24 11.30
N THR A 8 18.51 9.05 11.89
CA THR A 8 17.67 7.95 11.37
C THR A 8 16.43 7.65 12.22
N ARG A 9 16.31 8.19 13.43
CA ARG A 9 15.13 7.96 14.29
C ARG A 9 13.95 8.90 13.98
N ASP A 10 14.20 10.06 13.39
CA ASP A 10 13.16 11.07 13.17
C ASP A 10 12.41 10.90 11.84
N ILE A 11 12.99 10.20 10.85
CA ILE A 11 12.27 9.85 9.61
C ILE A 11 11.14 8.85 9.89
N CYS A 12 11.33 7.95 10.87
CA CYS A 12 10.36 6.90 11.19
C CYS A 12 9.16 7.41 11.98
N ARG A 13 9.29 8.49 12.77
CA ARG A 13 8.17 9.04 13.57
C ARG A 13 7.16 9.86 12.78
N ALA A 14 7.46 10.22 11.53
CA ALA A 14 6.53 10.94 10.66
C ALA A 14 5.54 10.02 9.92
N GLN A 15 5.60 8.70 10.14
CA GLN A 15 4.68 7.71 9.55
C GLN A 15 3.48 7.43 10.47
N ASP A 16 2.92 8.46 11.11
CA ASP A 16 1.56 8.41 11.68
C ASP A 16 0.56 8.66 10.53
N TRP A 17 0.59 7.81 9.51
CA TRP A 17 -0.35 7.86 8.41
C TRP A 17 -1.46 6.86 8.69
N GLY A 18 -2.57 7.36 9.24
CA GLY A 18 -3.79 6.59 9.36
C GLY A 18 -4.18 6.00 8.01
N CYS A 19 -3.81 4.73 7.76
CA CYS A 19 -4.19 3.93 6.60
C CYS A 19 -5.69 3.60 6.73
N LYS A 20 -6.55 4.57 6.48
CA LYS A 20 -7.98 4.34 6.23
C LYS A 20 -8.20 4.45 4.73
N PHE A 21 -8.34 3.29 4.09
CA PHE A 21 -8.63 3.17 2.67
C PHE A 21 -9.99 3.83 2.38
N ALA A 22 -9.98 4.90 1.60
CA ALA A 22 -11.19 5.56 1.12
C ALA A 22 -11.63 4.96 -0.25
N VAL A 23 -12.73 5.44 -0.84
CA VAL A 23 -13.28 4.90 -2.10
C VAL A 23 -13.74 6.04 -3.01
N ALA A 24 -13.25 6.12 -4.26
CA ALA A 24 -13.92 6.88 -5.33
C ALA A 24 -13.56 6.35 -6.75
N ARG A 25 -14.53 6.42 -7.68
CA ARG A 25 -14.45 5.95 -9.08
C ARG A 25 -13.87 7.01 -10.03
N ASP A 26 -12.60 7.35 -9.85
CA ASP A 26 -11.80 8.17 -10.78
C ASP A 26 -10.46 7.43 -11.04
N HIS A 27 -9.82 7.58 -12.20
CA HIS A 27 -8.46 7.05 -12.43
C HIS A 27 -7.43 7.70 -11.50
N ARG A 28 -7.59 8.99 -11.20
CA ARG A 28 -6.79 9.69 -10.16
C ARG A 28 -7.11 9.11 -8.78
N VAL A 29 -8.38 8.75 -8.61
CA VAL A 29 -8.98 7.90 -7.57
C VAL A 29 -8.14 6.68 -7.19
N GLU A 30 -8.19 5.75 -8.15
CA GLU A 30 -7.55 4.45 -8.13
C GLU A 30 -6.03 4.57 -7.94
N LYS A 31 -5.37 5.46 -8.68
CA LYS A 31 -3.93 5.70 -8.51
C LYS A 31 -3.56 6.14 -7.11
N ALA A 32 -4.35 7.03 -6.50
CA ALA A 32 -4.11 7.47 -5.13
C ALA A 32 -4.22 6.30 -4.15
N PHE A 33 -5.22 5.42 -4.31
CA PHE A 33 -5.35 4.22 -3.47
C PHE A 33 -4.23 3.21 -3.66
N CYS A 34 -3.82 2.95 -4.91
CA CYS A 34 -2.68 2.09 -5.21
C CYS A 34 -1.41 2.60 -4.51
N ILE A 35 -1.10 3.90 -4.68
CA ILE A 35 0.08 4.52 -4.10
C ILE A 35 0.01 4.52 -2.56
N GLN A 36 -1.15 4.76 -1.97
CA GLN A 36 -1.34 4.71 -0.53
C GLN A 36 -1.13 3.30 0.01
N LEU A 37 -1.70 2.28 -0.63
CA LEU A 37 -1.52 0.87 -0.27
C LEU A 37 -0.05 0.46 -0.36
N LEU A 38 0.63 0.81 -1.46
CA LEU A 38 2.07 0.53 -1.63
C LEU A 38 2.92 1.17 -0.53
N ARG A 39 2.57 2.37 -0.07
CA ARG A 39 3.28 3.03 1.04
C ARG A 39 3.09 2.30 2.37
N CYS A 40 1.89 1.81 2.67
CA CYS A 40 1.67 1.00 3.88
C CYS A 40 2.42 -0.36 3.76
N MET A 41 2.41 -1.01 2.58
CA MET A 41 3.15 -2.25 2.33
C MET A 41 4.67 -2.09 2.44
N LEU A 42 5.21 -0.96 1.97
CA LEU A 42 6.65 -0.66 1.98
C LEU A 42 7.07 0.13 3.23
N SER A 43 6.29 0.08 4.30
CA SER A 43 6.67 0.69 5.58
C SER A 43 7.99 0.10 6.08
N TYR A 44 8.81 0.98 6.68
CA TYR A 44 10.11 0.61 7.25
C TYR A 44 9.95 -0.24 8.51
N ASP A 45 8.97 0.12 9.35
CA ASP A 45 8.62 -0.67 10.53
C ASP A 45 7.77 -1.86 10.09
N PRO A 46 8.25 -3.11 10.27
CA PRO A 46 7.48 -4.30 9.91
C PRO A 46 6.18 -4.43 10.70
N LEU A 47 6.07 -3.84 11.89
CA LEU A 47 4.84 -3.88 12.69
C LEU A 47 3.73 -2.99 12.11
N GLN A 48 4.09 -2.02 11.27
CA GLN A 48 3.16 -1.15 10.57
C GLN A 48 2.77 -1.68 9.19
N ARG A 49 3.41 -2.77 8.73
CA ARG A 49 3.11 -3.37 7.43
C ARG A 49 1.80 -4.16 7.53
N PRO A 50 0.84 -3.93 6.63
CA PRO A 50 -0.36 -4.76 6.58
C PRO A 50 -0.02 -6.20 6.20
N THR A 51 -0.78 -7.13 6.75
CA THR A 51 -0.73 -8.55 6.38
C THR A 51 -1.23 -8.76 4.95
N ALA A 52 -0.89 -9.90 4.35
CA ALA A 52 -1.35 -10.22 3.00
C ALA A 52 -2.88 -10.21 2.92
N ASP A 53 -3.57 -10.78 3.90
CA ASP A 53 -5.04 -10.81 3.97
C ASP A 53 -5.66 -9.41 4.02
N GLU A 54 -5.07 -8.49 4.80
CA GLU A 54 -5.52 -7.09 4.86
C GLU A 54 -5.30 -6.36 3.53
N VAL A 55 -4.21 -6.64 2.81
CA VAL A 55 -3.96 -6.08 1.48
C VAL A 55 -4.99 -6.59 0.48
N PHE A 56 -5.28 -7.90 0.48
CA PHE A 56 -6.31 -8.49 -0.39
C PHE A 56 -7.71 -7.98 -0.08
N GLY A 57 -8.00 -7.66 1.18
CA GLY A 57 -9.26 -7.05 1.60
C GLY A 57 -9.36 -5.54 1.32
N SER A 58 -8.30 -4.90 0.84
CA SER A 58 -8.32 -3.46 0.57
C SER A 58 -9.26 -3.11 -0.58
N ASP A 59 -9.89 -1.95 -0.47
CA ASP A 59 -10.78 -1.41 -1.50
C ASP A 59 -10.09 -1.33 -2.87
N TRP A 60 -8.77 -1.13 -2.89
CA TRP A 60 -8.04 -1.06 -4.14
C TRP A 60 -8.01 -2.40 -4.87
N VAL A 61 -7.65 -3.46 -4.15
CA VAL A 61 -7.51 -4.80 -4.71
C VAL A 61 -8.88 -5.33 -5.15
N VAL A 62 -9.90 -5.21 -4.31
CA VAL A 62 -11.23 -5.74 -4.58
C VAL A 62 -11.92 -5.03 -5.74
N LYS A 63 -11.79 -3.69 -5.86
CA LYS A 63 -12.52 -2.93 -6.87
C LYS A 63 -11.82 -2.84 -8.23
N TRP A 64 -10.48 -2.85 -8.24
CA TRP A 64 -9.71 -2.61 -9.46
C TRP A 64 -8.76 -3.77 -9.78
N ALA A 65 -7.83 -4.09 -8.87
CA ALA A 65 -6.72 -4.99 -9.20
C ALA A 65 -7.14 -6.43 -9.49
N MET A 66 -8.10 -6.98 -8.74
CA MET A 66 -8.51 -8.37 -8.87
C MET A 66 -9.11 -8.65 -10.25
N ASN A 67 -9.97 -7.76 -10.73
CA ASN A 67 -10.64 -7.94 -12.02
C ASN A 67 -9.66 -7.95 -13.20
N ASP A 68 -8.67 -7.05 -13.18
CA ASP A 68 -7.63 -7.02 -14.21
C ASP A 68 -6.68 -8.22 -14.12
N PHE A 69 -6.38 -8.70 -12.92
CA PHE A 69 -5.60 -9.93 -12.72
C PHE A 69 -6.31 -11.16 -13.30
N GLU A 70 -7.58 -11.38 -12.96
CA GLU A 70 -8.39 -12.49 -13.48
C GLU A 70 -8.46 -12.48 -15.01
N ARG A 71 -8.67 -11.30 -15.61
CA ARG A 71 -8.69 -11.11 -17.06
C ARG A 71 -7.37 -11.43 -17.74
N SER A 72 -6.25 -11.19 -17.05
CA SER A 72 -4.91 -11.44 -17.58
C SER A 72 -4.59 -12.94 -17.50
N CYS A 73 -4.85 -13.56 -16.35
CA CYS A 73 -4.66 -15.00 -16.15
C CYS A 73 -5.46 -15.84 -17.17
N SER A 74 -6.70 -15.43 -17.44
CA SER A 74 -7.56 -16.10 -18.44
C SER A 74 -7.06 -16.00 -19.89
N ARG A 75 -6.11 -15.10 -20.19
CA ARG A 75 -5.51 -14.96 -21.53
C ARG A 75 -4.33 -15.89 -21.74
N GLU A 76 -3.66 -16.34 -20.69
CA GLU A 76 -2.53 -17.26 -20.75
C GLU A 76 -2.96 -18.74 -20.89
N GLU A 77 -4.23 -19.07 -20.65
CA GLU A 77 -4.79 -20.43 -20.82
C GLU A 77 -5.29 -20.73 -22.26
N LYS A 78 -4.98 -19.89 -23.24
CA LYS A 78 -5.26 -20.12 -24.67
C LYS A 78 -3.98 -20.32 -25.49
#